data_AF-A0A392TSR8-F1
#
_entry.id   AF-A0A392TSR8-F1
#
_cell.length_a   1.000
_cell.length_b   1.000
_cell.length_c   1.000
_cell.angle_alpha   90.00
_cell.angle_beta   90.00
_cell.angle_gamma   90.00
#
_symmetry.space_group_name_H-M   'P 1'
#
loop_
_entity.id
_entity.type
_entity.pdbx_description
1 polymer ?
#
loop_
_entity_poly.entity_id
_entity_poly.type
_entity_poly.pdbx_seq_one_letter_code
_entity_poly.pdbx_strand_id
1 'polypeptide(L)'
;QPPPKRQREEPIIDVDALEKLYPLPRCFGSRDFMEKRPPMVANVERAVILDMVPAARQQELARDAAVVMRLLETALVLNDEQGSST
;
A
#
# COMPACT_ATOMS: atom_id res chain seq x y z
N GLN A 1 39.04 22.03 4.37
CA GLN A 1 38.01 22.17 5.42
C GLN A 1 36.70 21.62 4.88
N PRO A 2 36.11 20.57 5.48
CA PRO A 2 34.86 20.00 4.96
C PRO A 2 33.70 21.00 5.14
N PRO A 3 32.71 21.00 4.22
CA PRO A 3 31.56 21.90 4.33
C PRO A 3 30.83 21.65 5.64
N PRO A 4 30.41 22.70 6.38
CA PRO A 4 29.62 22.54 7.58
C PRO A 4 28.32 21.79 7.25
N LYS A 5 28.05 20.72 8.00
CA LYS A 5 26.83 19.91 7.85
C LYS A 5 25.62 20.83 8.05
N ARG A 6 24.81 21.00 7.01
CA ARG A 6 23.53 21.74 7.12
C ARG A 6 22.66 21.02 8.14
N GLN A 7 22.14 21.74 9.13
CA GLN A 7 21.08 21.21 9.98
C GLN A 7 19.88 20.92 9.10
N ARG A 8 19.36 19.69 9.18
CA ARG A 8 18.11 19.31 8.51
C ARG A 8 17.00 20.00 9.30
N GLU A 9 16.34 20.97 8.68
CA GLU A 9 15.08 21.49 9.18
C GLU A 9 14.06 20.35 9.06
N GLU A 10 13.62 19.80 10.20
CA GLU A 10 12.56 18.80 10.22
C GLU A 10 11.25 19.52 9.93
N PRO A 11 10.61 19.31 8.77
CA PRO A 11 9.33 19.92 8.49
C PRO A 11 8.33 19.37 9.51
N ILE A 12 7.76 20.25 10.34
CA ILE A 12 6.67 19.87 11.25
C ILE A 12 5.44 19.67 10.36
N ILE A 13 5.15 18.41 10.04
CA ILE A 13 3.96 18.04 9.26
C ILE A 13 2.79 17.97 10.24
N ASP A 14 1.82 18.87 10.07
CA ASP A 14 0.54 18.81 10.78
C ASP A 14 -0.28 17.65 10.21
N VAL A 15 -0.20 16.50 10.88
CA VAL A 15 -0.91 15.27 10.51
C VAL A 15 -2.43 15.45 10.68
N ASP A 16 -2.87 16.23 11.66
CA ASP A 16 -4.29 16.46 11.97
C ASP A 16 -4.97 17.35 10.91
N ALA A 17 -4.25 18.32 10.35
CA ALA A 17 -4.72 19.08 9.19
C ALA A 17 -4.86 18.20 7.95
N LEU A 18 -4.01 17.18 7.80
CA LEU A 18 -4.04 16.27 6.66
C LEU A 18 -5.22 15.29 6.74
N GLU A 19 -5.62 14.87 7.94
CA GLU A 19 -6.79 14.00 8.14
C GLU A 19 -8.10 14.66 7.66
N LYS A 20 -8.23 15.98 7.79
CA LYS A 20 -9.42 16.73 7.31
C LYS A 20 -9.47 16.94 5.80
N LEU A 21 -8.36 16.72 5.10
CA LEU A 21 -8.17 17.07 3.70
C LEU A 21 -8.12 15.87 2.76
N TYR A 22 -8.51 14.67 3.19
CA TYR A 22 -8.67 13.55 2.26
C TYR A 22 -10.10 13.54 1.69
N PRO A 23 -10.37 14.20 0.55
CA PRO A 23 -11.62 13.99 -0.16
C PRO A 23 -11.61 12.54 -0.63
N LEU A 24 -12.30 11.69 0.12
CA LEU A 24 -12.55 10.33 -0.36
C LEU A 24 -13.28 10.43 -1.70
N PRO A 25 -12.95 9.56 -2.67
CA PRO A 25 -13.71 9.48 -3.90
C PRO A 25 -15.21 9.38 -3.61
N ARG A 26 -16.04 10.10 -4.37
CA ARG A 26 -17.49 10.20 -4.11
C ARG A 26 -18.20 8.84 -3.99
N CYS A 27 -17.63 7.78 -4.58
CA CYS A 27 -18.15 6.42 -4.49
C CYS A 27 -18.11 5.84 -3.07
N PHE A 28 -17.26 6.33 -2.16
CA PHE A 28 -17.17 5.83 -0.79
C PHE A 28 -18.44 6.09 0.04
N GLY A 29 -19.22 7.12 -0.29
CA GLY A 29 -20.51 7.39 0.36
C GLY A 29 -21.69 6.63 -0.25
N SER A 30 -21.51 5.98 -1.40
CA SER A 30 -22.57 5.28 -2.12
C SER A 30 -22.48 3.79 -1.80
N ARG A 31 -23.25 3.34 -0.80
CA ARG A 31 -23.25 1.92 -0.37
C ARG A 31 -23.63 0.96 -1.51
N ASP A 32 -24.40 1.46 -2.49
CA ASP A 32 -24.91 0.74 -3.65
C ASP A 32 -24.04 0.90 -4.93
N PHE A 33 -22.81 1.41 -4.79
CA PHE A 33 -21.94 1.74 -5.91
C PHE A 33 -21.62 0.50 -6.76
N MET A 34 -21.24 -0.61 -6.13
CA MET A 34 -20.83 -1.84 -6.83
C MET A 34 -22.03 -2.56 -7.47
N GLU A 35 -23.23 -2.35 -6.96
CA GLU A 35 -24.48 -2.85 -7.51
C GLU A 35 -24.85 -2.11 -8.80
N LYS A 36 -24.70 -0.78 -8.80
CA LYS A 36 -24.92 0.07 -9.98
C LYS A 36 -23.80 -0.01 -11.01
N ARG A 37 -22.57 -0.25 -10.55
CA ARG A 37 -21.34 -0.27 -11.35
C ARG A 37 -20.55 -1.55 -11.04
N PRO A 38 -21.03 -2.71 -11.51
CA PRO A 38 -20.37 -3.97 -11.20
C PRO A 38 -18.98 -4.08 -11.84
N PRO A 39 -18.01 -4.74 -11.17
CA PRO A 39 -16.70 -5.00 -11.75
C PRO A 39 -16.76 -5.76 -13.08
N MET A 40 -16.00 -5.31 -14.07
CA MET A 40 -15.89 -5.95 -15.39
C MET A 40 -14.77 -7.01 -15.38
N VAL A 41 -14.91 -8.01 -14.53
CA VAL A 41 -13.98 -9.15 -14.38
C VAL A 41 -14.72 -10.48 -14.54
N ALA A 42 -14.01 -11.61 -14.57
CA ALA A 42 -14.66 -12.90 -14.71
C ALA A 42 -15.64 -13.17 -13.55
N ASN A 43 -16.68 -13.97 -13.78
CA ASN A 43 -17.70 -14.25 -12.75
C ASN A 43 -17.11 -14.79 -11.45
N VAL A 44 -16.08 -15.63 -11.56
CA VAL A 44 -15.37 -16.20 -10.40
C VAL A 44 -14.63 -15.13 -9.60
N GLU A 45 -13.98 -14.18 -10.27
CA GLU A 45 -13.25 -13.07 -9.63
C GLU A 45 -14.23 -12.06 -9.02
N ARG A 46 -15.35 -11.80 -9.72
CA ARG A 46 -16.39 -10.89 -9.26
C ARG A 46 -17.02 -11.39 -7.95
N ALA A 47 -17.30 -12.69 -7.84
CA ALA A 47 -17.80 -13.28 -6.60
C ALA A 47 -16.81 -13.07 -5.45
N VAL A 48 -15.52 -13.35 -5.66
CA VAL A 48 -14.48 -13.11 -4.65
C VAL A 48 -14.43 -11.64 -4.21
N ILE A 49 -14.49 -10.69 -5.14
CA ILE A 49 -14.42 -9.25 -4.82
C ILE A 49 -15.63 -8.79 -3.99
N LEU A 50 -16.84 -9.28 -4.33
CA LEU A 50 -18.09 -8.84 -3.72
C LEU A 50 -18.42 -9.57 -2.42
N ASP A 51 -18.08 -10.86 -2.31
CA ASP A 51 -18.41 -11.69 -1.14
C ASP A 51 -17.35 -11.64 -0.04
N MET A 52 -16.13 -11.18 -0.35
CA MET A 52 -15.05 -11.12 0.63
C MET A 52 -15.30 -10.02 1.67
N VAL A 53 -15.53 -10.45 2.91
CA VAL A 53 -15.74 -9.57 4.07
C VAL A 53 -14.48 -8.77 4.45
N PRO A 54 -14.62 -7.58 5.06
CA PRO A 54 -13.47 -6.72 5.40
C PRO A 54 -12.38 -7.41 6.21
N ALA A 55 -12.75 -8.27 7.18
CA ALA A 55 -11.78 -8.99 8.00
C ALA A 55 -10.94 -9.99 7.19
N ALA A 56 -11.57 -10.71 6.27
CA ALA A 56 -10.87 -11.63 5.36
C ALA A 56 -9.93 -10.85 4.43
N ARG A 57 -10.39 -9.72 3.88
CA ARG A 57 -9.56 -8.83 3.06
C ARG A 57 -8.33 -8.34 3.83
N GLN A 58 -8.50 -7.94 5.10
CA GLN A 58 -7.38 -7.50 5.93
C GLN A 58 -6.36 -8.62 6.16
N GLN A 59 -6.82 -9.86 6.36
CA GLN A 59 -5.91 -11.01 6.51
C GLN A 59 -5.12 -11.28 5.24
N GLU A 60 -5.77 -11.29 4.07
CA GLU A 60 -5.07 -11.49 2.79
C GLU A 60 -4.07 -10.35 2.53
N LEU A 61 -4.46 -9.09 2.75
CA LEU A 61 -3.54 -7.95 2.64
C LEU A 61 -2.33 -8.09 3.56
N ALA A 62 -2.51 -8.54 4.80
CA ALA A 62 -1.40 -8.76 5.73
C ALA A 62 -0.46 -9.87 5.24
N ARG A 63 -1.01 -10.95 4.66
CA ARG A 63 -0.22 -12.04 4.07
C ARG A 63 0.57 -11.55 2.85
N ASP A 64 -0.09 -10.84 1.94
CA ASP A 64 0.54 -10.30 0.74
C ASP A 64 1.66 -9.33 1.09
N ALA A 65 1.43 -8.42 2.05
CA ALA A 65 2.46 -7.52 2.55
C ALA A 65 3.66 -8.28 3.12
N ALA A 66 3.41 -9.36 3.89
CA ALA A 66 4.48 -10.20 4.41
C ALA A 66 5.29 -10.90 3.30
N VAL A 67 4.62 -11.36 2.24
CA VAL A 67 5.29 -11.96 1.07
C VAL A 67 6.14 -10.92 0.34
N VAL A 68 5.62 -9.72 0.10
CA VAL A 68 6.37 -8.62 -0.56
C VAL A 68 7.59 -8.22 0.26
N MET A 69 7.47 -8.14 1.60
CA MET A 69 8.62 -7.85 2.46
C MET A 69 9.72 -8.92 2.34
N ARG A 70 9.36 -10.21 2.34
CA ARG A 70 10.33 -11.31 2.16
C ARG A 70 10.95 -11.30 0.77
N LEU A 71 10.17 -10.99 -0.27
CA LEU A 71 10.67 -10.87 -1.63
C LEU A 71 11.71 -9.74 -1.72
N LEU A 72 11.44 -8.60 -1.09
CA LEU A 72 12.36 -7.47 -1.04
C LEU A 72 13.63 -7.83 -0.27
N GLU A 73 13.51 -8.47 0.89
CA GLU A 73 14.67 -8.96 1.67
C GLU A 73 15.54 -9.89 0.83
N THR A 74 14.93 -10.86 0.14
CA THR A 74 15.64 -11.80 -0.72
C THR A 74 16.34 -11.06 -1.88
N ALA A 75 15.67 -10.10 -2.51
CA ALA A 75 16.27 -9.32 -3.59
C ALA A 75 17.46 -8.48 -3.11
N LEU A 76 17.40 -7.91 -1.90
CA LEU A 76 18.51 -7.15 -1.33
C LEU A 76 19.70 -8.05 -1.02
N VAL A 77 19.49 -9.20 -0.36
CA VAL A 77 20.56 -10.16 -0.04
C VAL A 77 21.24 -10.68 -1.31
N LEU A 78 20.46 -11.09 -2.32
CA LEU A 78 21.01 -11.64 -3.56
C LEU A 78 21.72 -10.58 -4.42
N ASN A 79 21.36 -9.30 -4.28
CA ASN A 79 22.05 -8.21 -4.98
C ASN A 79 23.41 -7.89 -4.33
N ASP A 80 23.54 -8.03 -3.00
CA ASP A 80 24.81 -7.81 -2.31
C ASP A 80 25.85 -8.90 -2.64
N GLU A 81 25.42 -10.16 -2.82
CA GLU A 81 26.34 -11.26 -3.17
C GLU A 81 26.96 -11.14 -4.57
N GLN A 82 26.29 -10.49 -5.52
CA GLN A 82 26.83 -10.24 -6.87
C GLN A 82 27.97 -9.21 -6.89
N GLY A 83 28.05 -8.31 -5.90
CA GLY A 83 29.09 -7.29 -5.79
C GLY A 83 30.36 -7.73 -5.05
N SER A 84 30.35 -8.91 -4.41
CA SER A 84 31.46 -9.41 -3.57
C SER A 84 32.44 -10.33 -4.31
N SER A 85 32.36 -10.42 -5.64
CA SER A 85 33.35 -11.11 -6.48
C SER A 85 34.35 -10.13 -7.11
N THR A 86 35.20 -9.50 -6.30
CA THR A 86 36.52 -8.95 -6.71
C THR A 86 37.43 -8.85 -5.51
#